data_AF-A0A672JMM6-F1
#
_entry.id   AF-A0A672JMM6-F1
#
_cell.length_a   1.000
_cell.length_b   1.000
_cell.length_c   1.000
_cell.angle_alpha   90.00
_cell.angle_beta   90.00
_cell.angle_gamma   90.00
#
_symmetry.space_group_name_H-M   'P 1'
#
loop_
_entity.id
_entity.type
_entity.pdbx_description
1 polymer ?
#
loop_
_entity_poly.entity_id
_entity_poly.type
_entity_poly.pdbx_seq_one_letter_code
_entity_poly.pdbx_strand_id
1 'polypeptide(L)'
;MDLDRACLELMIKLLEMDQDYSGQEDQLTAKEVAKVKEKIRKLCETVHNKHLDLENITTGHLAMETLLSLTSKRAGDWFKEELRLLGGLDHIVDKVKECVQNLSQEDDKENLVASLWGAERCLRVLESVTVQNPENQGYLIAYKDSQLIVSSARALRYCEDMIQRYSRALNNSSVSSSGATLPHCSFSNVGKAVEDCMRAVIGVLLNLTHDNEWGSTKTGEQEQLIVTALNCVLRVPRYIPQEQRFDVRVLLFLEREAAAILAEAKTDNLISEAPKPALDQSGEWQETSGEIQWVASETNNDSQAEKKEEEDEELDLNKALQHAGKHMEDSIVASYTALLLGCLCQGSQINVTTVREHLPKGDFSIMTEMLKKFLSFMNLTCAMGTTGQKSISRVIDYLEHC
;
A
#
# COMPACT_ATOMS: atom_id res chain seq x y z
N MET A 1 -25.09 -20.25 -4.08
CA MET A 1 -24.28 -19.55 -5.08
C MET A 1 -25.20 -18.47 -5.61
N ASP A 2 -25.09 -17.30 -5.01
CA ASP A 2 -26.18 -16.31 -4.95
C ASP A 2 -25.87 -15.05 -5.78
N LEU A 3 -24.68 -14.99 -6.39
CA LEU A 3 -24.29 -13.93 -7.33
C LEU A 3 -24.39 -14.47 -8.75
N ASP A 4 -25.27 -13.86 -9.54
CA ASP A 4 -25.39 -14.11 -10.97
C ASP A 4 -24.64 -13.04 -11.79
N ARG A 5 -24.65 -13.21 -13.11
CA ARG A 5 -24.03 -12.27 -14.05
C ARG A 5 -24.58 -10.84 -13.92
N ALA A 6 -25.87 -10.69 -13.62
CA ALA A 6 -26.48 -9.37 -13.49
C ALA A 6 -26.00 -8.66 -12.23
N CYS A 7 -25.82 -9.37 -11.12
CA CYS A 7 -25.20 -8.84 -9.91
C CYS A 7 -23.75 -8.39 -10.17
N LEU A 8 -22.99 -9.15 -10.95
CA LEU A 8 -21.61 -8.81 -11.30
C LEU A 8 -21.54 -7.57 -12.19
N GLU A 9 -22.36 -7.49 -13.23
CA GLU A 9 -22.46 -6.32 -14.10
C GLU A 9 -22.88 -5.07 -13.31
N LEU A 10 -23.80 -5.22 -12.35
CA LEU A 10 -24.17 -4.13 -11.45
C LEU A 10 -22.98 -3.69 -10.59
N MET A 11 -22.25 -4.63 -9.98
CA MET A 11 -21.11 -4.31 -9.13
C MET A 11 -20.01 -3.55 -9.89
N ILE A 12 -19.74 -3.94 -11.13
CA ILE A 12 -18.78 -3.26 -12.01
C ILE A 12 -19.26 -1.85 -12.35
N LYS A 13 -20.55 -1.67 -12.69
CA LYS A 13 -21.11 -0.34 -12.92
C LYS A 13 -21.02 0.56 -11.68
N LEU A 14 -21.24 0.01 -10.48
CA LEU A 14 -21.10 0.74 -9.22
C LEU A 14 -19.63 1.12 -8.94
N LEU A 15 -18.68 0.25 -9.29
CA LEU A 15 -17.24 0.53 -9.20
C LEU A 15 -16.85 1.74 -10.08
N GLU A 16 -17.45 1.85 -11.26
CA GLU A 16 -17.21 2.91 -12.26
C GLU A 16 -17.85 4.26 -11.92
N MET A 17 -18.70 4.35 -10.89
CA MET A 17 -19.34 5.60 -10.51
C MET A 17 -18.35 6.53 -9.78
N ASP A 18 -18.16 7.73 -10.34
CA ASP A 18 -17.18 8.71 -9.86
C ASP A 18 -17.81 9.88 -9.05
N GLN A 19 -19.14 10.07 -9.09
CA GLN A 19 -19.85 11.08 -8.29
C GLN A 19 -21.26 10.63 -7.85
N ASP A 20 -21.64 11.08 -6.64
CA ASP A 20 -23.02 11.07 -6.16
C ASP A 20 -23.85 11.98 -7.08
N TYR A 21 -24.80 11.42 -7.83
CA TYR A 21 -25.71 12.16 -8.72
C TYR A 21 -26.32 13.37 -7.99
N SER A 22 -25.94 14.60 -8.38
CA SER A 22 -26.53 15.84 -7.88
C SER A 22 -27.77 16.27 -8.67
N GLY A 23 -28.50 15.33 -9.27
CA GLY A 23 -29.60 15.63 -10.19
C GLY A 23 -30.82 14.72 -9.97
N GLN A 24 -31.83 15.30 -9.31
CA GLN A 24 -33.29 15.07 -9.36
C GLN A 24 -33.97 14.83 -8.00
N GLU A 25 -34.68 15.88 -7.58
CA GLU A 25 -35.97 16.04 -6.86
C GLU A 25 -36.46 15.11 -5.72
N ASP A 26 -35.73 14.08 -5.27
CA ASP A 26 -36.13 13.25 -4.11
C ASP A 26 -34.94 12.88 -3.20
N GLN A 27 -34.05 13.85 -2.94
CA GLN A 27 -32.83 13.61 -2.16
C GLN A 27 -33.09 13.66 -0.64
N LEU A 28 -32.66 12.60 0.05
CA LEU A 28 -32.40 12.60 1.49
C LEU A 28 -31.62 13.86 1.87
N THR A 29 -32.01 14.50 2.98
CA THR A 29 -31.27 15.65 3.50
C THR A 29 -29.83 15.25 3.81
N ALA A 30 -28.89 16.21 3.75
CA ALA A 30 -27.48 15.94 4.09
C ALA A 30 -27.30 15.28 5.47
N LYS A 31 -28.20 15.58 6.42
CA LYS A 31 -28.25 14.93 7.74
C LYS A 31 -28.69 13.47 7.68
N GLU A 32 -29.62 13.12 6.80
CA GLU A 32 -30.06 11.73 6.61
C GLU A 32 -29.00 10.91 5.90
N VAL A 33 -28.35 11.47 4.87
CA VAL A 33 -27.20 10.84 4.20
C VAL A 33 -26.07 10.59 5.20
N ALA A 34 -25.73 11.57 6.05
CA ALA A 34 -24.72 11.38 7.10
C ALA A 34 -25.10 10.28 8.10
N LYS A 35 -26.37 10.19 8.51
CA LYS A 35 -26.86 9.09 9.38
C LYS A 35 -26.77 7.73 8.70
N VAL A 36 -27.04 7.66 7.39
CA VAL A 36 -26.90 6.42 6.62
C VAL A 36 -25.42 6.02 6.51
N LYS A 37 -24.52 6.96 6.18
CA LYS A 37 -23.06 6.71 6.15
C LYS A 37 -22.53 6.21 7.49
N GLU A 38 -22.96 6.80 8.60
CA GLU A 38 -22.59 6.36 9.95
C GLU A 38 -23.10 4.94 10.28
N LYS A 39 -24.32 4.59 9.85
CA LYS A 39 -24.83 3.23 9.99
C LYS A 39 -24.03 2.23 9.15
N ILE A 40 -23.67 2.59 7.92
CA ILE A 40 -22.83 1.76 7.05
C ILE A 40 -21.46 1.55 7.71
N ARG A 41 -20.83 2.61 8.23
CA ARG A 41 -19.56 2.53 8.95
C ARG A 41 -19.60 1.50 10.08
N LYS A 42 -20.58 1.62 10.97
CA LYS A 42 -20.75 0.68 12.11
C LYS A 42 -20.99 -0.75 11.63
N LEU A 43 -21.71 -0.92 10.53
CA LEU A 43 -21.94 -2.25 9.97
C LEU A 43 -20.64 -2.85 9.40
N CYS A 44 -19.84 -2.06 8.68
CA CYS A 44 -18.54 -2.49 8.17
C CYS A 44 -17.55 -2.84 9.31
N GLU A 45 -17.54 -2.05 10.39
CA GLU A 45 -16.76 -2.35 11.59
C GLU A 45 -17.23 -3.66 12.24
N THR A 46 -18.54 -3.88 12.35
CA THR A 46 -19.09 -5.08 13.00
C THR A 46 -18.90 -6.36 12.16
N VAL A 47 -19.09 -6.27 10.84
CA VAL A 47 -19.12 -7.45 9.95
C VAL A 47 -17.74 -7.79 9.40
N HIS A 48 -16.92 -6.78 9.09
CA HIS A 48 -15.64 -6.96 8.41
C HIS A 48 -14.44 -6.56 9.28
N ASN A 49 -14.65 -6.11 10.52
CA ASN A 49 -13.61 -5.57 11.40
C ASN A 49 -12.77 -4.48 10.72
N LYS A 50 -13.42 -3.69 9.86
CA LYS A 50 -12.77 -2.69 9.01
C LYS A 50 -13.28 -1.29 9.35
N HIS A 51 -12.36 -0.42 9.74
CA HIS A 51 -12.65 0.97 10.03
C HIS A 51 -12.59 1.77 8.71
N LEU A 52 -13.74 2.28 8.27
CA LEU A 52 -13.84 3.15 7.10
C LEU A 52 -14.03 4.60 7.56
N ASP A 53 -13.25 5.52 7.02
CA ASP A 53 -13.49 6.94 7.22
C ASP A 53 -14.80 7.35 6.57
N LEU A 54 -15.56 8.24 7.21
CA LEU A 54 -16.85 8.72 6.71
C LEU A 54 -16.73 9.41 5.33
N GLU A 55 -15.57 10.00 5.04
CA GLU A 55 -15.25 10.61 3.74
C GLU A 55 -15.03 9.56 2.64
N ASN A 56 -14.66 8.33 3.00
CA ASN A 56 -14.41 7.23 2.08
C ASN A 56 -15.66 6.37 1.81
N ILE A 57 -16.80 6.68 2.43
CA ILE A 57 -18.07 5.99 2.17
C ILE A 57 -18.70 6.59 0.92
N THR A 58 -18.24 6.10 -0.23
CA THR A 58 -18.80 6.37 -1.57
C THR A 58 -19.23 5.06 -2.22
N THR A 59 -20.13 5.15 -3.21
CA THR A 59 -20.60 3.98 -3.97
C THR A 59 -19.44 3.18 -4.56
N GLY A 60 -18.51 3.88 -5.19
CA GLY A 60 -17.32 3.27 -5.80
C GLY A 60 -16.40 2.58 -4.81
N HIS A 61 -16.17 3.19 -3.64
CA HIS A 61 -15.33 2.59 -2.61
C HIS A 61 -15.98 1.34 -2.01
N LEU A 62 -17.29 1.37 -1.72
CA LEU A 62 -18.01 0.19 -1.23
C LEU A 62 -18.07 -0.94 -2.26
N ALA A 63 -18.23 -0.62 -3.55
CA ALA A 63 -18.17 -1.59 -4.63
C ALA A 63 -16.78 -2.24 -4.74
N MET A 64 -15.71 -1.44 -4.68
CA MET A 64 -14.34 -1.94 -4.62
C MET A 64 -14.14 -2.88 -3.43
N GLU A 65 -14.52 -2.45 -2.22
CA GLU A 65 -14.39 -3.25 -1.00
C GLU A 65 -15.17 -4.56 -1.07
N THR A 66 -16.35 -4.56 -1.70
CA THR A 66 -17.13 -5.76 -1.96
C THR A 66 -16.38 -6.71 -2.91
N LEU A 67 -15.83 -6.20 -4.01
CA LEU A 67 -15.05 -7.01 -4.95
C LEU A 67 -13.79 -7.58 -4.28
N LEU A 68 -13.04 -6.77 -3.53
CA LEU A 68 -11.86 -7.21 -2.78
C LEU A 68 -12.21 -8.29 -1.75
N SER A 69 -13.38 -8.21 -1.12
CA SER A 69 -13.86 -9.24 -0.20
C SER A 69 -14.17 -10.55 -0.92
N LEU A 70 -14.83 -10.47 -2.08
CA LEU A 70 -15.21 -11.63 -2.91
C LEU A 70 -14.01 -12.28 -3.61
N THR A 71 -12.92 -11.54 -3.85
CA THR A 71 -11.68 -12.04 -4.46
C THR A 71 -10.60 -12.39 -3.42
N SER A 72 -10.93 -12.26 -2.12
CA SER A 72 -10.01 -12.52 -1.02
C SER A 72 -9.67 -14.00 -0.88
N LYS A 73 -8.56 -14.30 -0.18
CA LYS A 73 -8.19 -15.68 0.18
C LYS A 73 -9.31 -16.42 0.93
N ARG A 74 -10.13 -15.70 1.71
CA ARG A 74 -11.25 -16.26 2.47
C ARG A 74 -12.40 -16.71 1.56
N ALA A 75 -12.64 -15.98 0.47
CA ALA A 75 -13.68 -16.30 -0.50
C ALA A 75 -13.25 -17.40 -1.48
N GLY A 76 -11.94 -17.58 -1.69
CA GLY A 76 -11.38 -18.58 -2.60
C GLY A 76 -11.32 -18.09 -4.05
N ASP A 77 -10.92 -18.98 -4.96
CA ASP A 77 -10.62 -18.58 -6.34
C ASP A 77 -11.83 -18.57 -7.28
N TRP A 78 -12.97 -19.16 -6.86
CA TRP A 78 -14.17 -19.26 -7.69
C TRP A 78 -14.60 -17.92 -8.29
N PHE A 79 -14.67 -16.86 -7.47
CA PHE A 79 -15.12 -15.55 -7.96
C PHE A 79 -14.07 -14.87 -8.85
N LYS A 80 -12.77 -15.14 -8.65
CA LYS A 80 -11.71 -14.63 -9.52
C LYS A 80 -11.84 -15.20 -10.94
N GLU A 81 -12.21 -16.47 -11.06
CA GLU A 81 -12.46 -17.13 -12.34
C GLU A 81 -13.77 -16.66 -12.98
N GLU A 82 -14.84 -16.56 -12.19
CA GLU A 82 -16.15 -16.11 -12.68
C GLU A 82 -16.08 -14.66 -13.22
N LEU A 83 -15.37 -13.77 -12.52
CA LEU A 83 -15.15 -12.39 -12.97
C LEU A 83 -14.44 -12.33 -14.33
N ARG A 84 -13.53 -13.27 -14.61
CA ARG A 84 -12.89 -13.41 -15.93
C ARG A 84 -13.87 -13.97 -16.97
N LEU A 85 -14.53 -15.08 -16.67
CA LEU A 85 -15.40 -15.79 -17.63
C LEU A 85 -16.61 -14.97 -18.06
N LEU A 86 -17.11 -14.10 -17.19
CA LEU A 86 -18.23 -13.22 -17.48
C LEU A 86 -17.83 -11.90 -18.14
N GLY A 87 -16.54 -11.68 -18.44
CA GLY A 87 -16.03 -10.47 -19.07
C GLY A 87 -15.88 -9.28 -18.11
N GLY A 88 -15.94 -9.51 -16.80
CA GLY A 88 -15.80 -8.44 -15.81
C GLY A 88 -14.40 -7.82 -15.79
N LEU A 89 -13.36 -8.62 -16.02
CA LEU A 89 -12.00 -8.12 -16.15
C LEU A 89 -11.83 -7.17 -17.34
N ASP A 90 -12.51 -7.44 -18.45
CA ASP A 90 -12.49 -6.65 -19.68
C ASP A 90 -12.95 -5.22 -19.41
N HIS A 91 -14.09 -5.09 -18.72
CA HIS A 91 -14.67 -3.82 -18.32
C HIS A 91 -13.74 -3.04 -17.39
N ILE A 92 -13.17 -3.71 -16.37
CA ILE A 92 -12.27 -3.06 -15.41
C ILE A 92 -11.00 -2.55 -16.13
N VAL A 93 -10.42 -3.32 -17.05
CA VAL A 93 -9.24 -2.88 -17.83
C VAL A 93 -9.59 -1.71 -18.76
N ASP A 94 -10.75 -1.74 -19.41
CA ASP A 94 -11.21 -0.65 -20.26
C ASP A 94 -11.44 0.64 -19.45
N LYS A 95 -11.95 0.54 -18.22
CA LYS A 95 -12.08 1.69 -17.32
C LYS A 95 -10.72 2.23 -16.87
N VAL A 96 -9.75 1.37 -16.55
CA VAL A 96 -8.37 1.81 -16.24
C VAL A 96 -7.81 2.62 -17.42
N LYS A 97 -7.99 2.14 -18.66
CA LYS A 97 -7.55 2.87 -19.85
C LYS A 97 -8.21 4.25 -19.95
N GLU A 98 -9.53 4.34 -19.77
CA GLU A 98 -10.28 5.60 -19.81
C GLU A 98 -9.76 6.59 -18.77
N CYS A 99 -9.66 6.16 -17.50
CA CYS A 99 -9.14 6.98 -16.41
C CYS A 99 -7.73 7.50 -16.72
N VAL A 100 -6.83 6.63 -17.22
CA VAL A 100 -5.45 7.00 -17.54
C VAL A 100 -5.36 7.93 -18.74
N GLN A 101 -6.27 7.85 -19.72
CA GLN A 101 -6.35 8.80 -20.82
C GLN A 101 -6.71 10.21 -20.32
N ASN A 102 -7.60 10.29 -19.32
CA ASN A 102 -8.02 11.56 -18.72
C ASN A 102 -6.92 12.23 -17.88
N LEU A 103 -5.94 11.47 -17.37
CA LEU A 103 -4.79 12.04 -16.64
C LEU A 103 -3.91 12.97 -17.48
N SER A 104 -4.04 12.93 -18.81
CA SER A 104 -3.31 13.84 -19.70
C SER A 104 -3.83 15.29 -19.67
N GLN A 105 -5.03 15.52 -19.13
CA GLN A 105 -5.68 16.84 -19.06
C GLN A 105 -5.75 17.31 -17.59
N GLU A 106 -4.83 18.20 -17.20
CA GLU A 106 -4.72 18.68 -15.81
C GLU A 106 -5.51 19.97 -15.53
N ASP A 107 -6.23 20.49 -16.52
CA ASP A 107 -6.95 21.77 -16.41
C ASP A 107 -8.09 21.72 -15.37
N ASP A 108 -8.63 20.52 -15.10
CA ASP A 108 -9.69 20.28 -14.11
C ASP A 108 -9.19 19.35 -12.99
N LYS A 109 -8.96 19.93 -11.80
CA LYS A 109 -8.46 19.20 -10.63
C LYS A 109 -9.47 18.21 -10.05
N GLU A 110 -10.77 18.46 -10.17
CA GLU A 110 -11.78 17.53 -9.66
C GLU A 110 -11.85 16.29 -10.55
N ASN A 111 -11.85 16.50 -11.87
CA ASN A 111 -11.78 15.42 -12.85
C ASN A 111 -10.47 14.61 -12.73
N LEU A 112 -9.35 15.28 -12.46
CA LEU A 112 -8.06 14.64 -12.23
C LEU A 112 -8.09 13.70 -11.02
N VAL A 113 -8.63 14.15 -9.88
CA VAL A 113 -8.77 13.34 -8.66
C VAL A 113 -9.72 12.17 -8.90
N ALA A 114 -10.86 12.40 -9.57
CA ALA A 114 -11.79 11.34 -9.93
C ALA A 114 -11.13 10.28 -10.82
N SER A 115 -10.35 10.70 -11.83
CA SER A 115 -9.62 9.80 -12.73
C SER A 115 -8.56 8.97 -12.01
N LEU A 116 -7.79 9.59 -11.10
CA LEU A 116 -6.79 8.87 -10.28
C LEU A 116 -7.45 7.82 -9.38
N TRP A 117 -8.54 8.17 -8.67
CA TRP A 117 -9.27 7.23 -7.82
C TRP A 117 -10.02 6.15 -8.60
N GLY A 118 -10.52 6.47 -9.80
CA GLY A 118 -11.12 5.50 -10.70
C GLY A 118 -10.09 4.45 -11.15
N ALA A 119 -8.90 4.90 -11.54
CA ALA A 119 -7.80 4.00 -11.88
C ALA A 119 -7.33 3.17 -10.68
N GLU A 120 -7.10 3.79 -9.51
CA GLU A 120 -6.65 3.12 -8.28
C GLU A 120 -7.62 1.99 -7.86
N ARG A 121 -8.93 2.28 -7.79
CA ARG A 121 -9.94 1.28 -7.42
C ARG A 121 -9.92 0.07 -8.34
N CYS A 122 -9.91 0.32 -9.65
CA CYS A 122 -9.89 -0.74 -10.66
C CYS A 122 -8.60 -1.57 -10.58
N LEU A 123 -7.44 -0.91 -10.46
CA LEU A 123 -6.14 -1.57 -10.36
C LEU A 123 -6.05 -2.45 -9.11
N ARG A 124 -6.61 -2.04 -7.96
CA ARG A 124 -6.64 -2.87 -6.75
C ARG A 124 -7.48 -4.13 -6.91
N VAL A 125 -8.60 -4.07 -7.63
CA VAL A 125 -9.37 -5.28 -7.96
C VAL A 125 -8.54 -6.19 -8.86
N LEU A 126 -7.93 -5.65 -9.92
CA LEU A 126 -7.05 -6.41 -10.84
C LEU A 126 -5.86 -7.05 -10.14
N GLU A 127 -5.28 -6.33 -9.19
CA GLU A 127 -4.23 -6.84 -8.33
C GLU A 127 -4.73 -8.01 -7.48
N SER A 128 -5.89 -7.88 -6.84
CA SER A 128 -6.44 -8.95 -6.00
C SER A 128 -6.73 -10.24 -6.78
N VAL A 129 -7.29 -10.13 -7.98
CA VAL A 129 -7.65 -11.29 -8.82
C VAL A 129 -6.45 -11.96 -9.49
N THR A 130 -5.27 -11.33 -9.47
CA THR A 130 -4.03 -11.90 -10.00
C THR A 130 -3.16 -12.55 -8.93
N VAL A 131 -3.48 -12.39 -7.64
CA VAL A 131 -2.78 -13.07 -6.55
C VAL A 131 -2.98 -14.57 -6.67
N GLN A 132 -1.86 -15.29 -6.89
CA GLN A 132 -1.81 -16.75 -7.02
C GLN A 132 -2.77 -17.31 -8.09
N ASN A 133 -3.06 -16.53 -9.14
CA ASN A 133 -3.96 -16.93 -10.21
C ASN A 133 -3.29 -16.74 -11.59
N PRO A 134 -2.53 -17.74 -12.07
CA PRO A 134 -1.75 -17.62 -13.31
C PRO A 134 -2.63 -17.46 -14.55
N GLU A 135 -3.85 -17.98 -14.51
CA GLU A 135 -4.80 -17.85 -15.61
C GLU A 135 -5.30 -16.40 -15.76
N ASN A 136 -5.61 -15.72 -14.65
CA ASN A 136 -5.96 -14.30 -14.67
C ASN A 136 -4.78 -13.43 -15.05
N GLN A 137 -3.56 -13.77 -14.59
CA GLN A 137 -2.34 -13.09 -15.04
C GLN A 137 -2.21 -13.22 -16.56
N GLY A 138 -2.24 -14.44 -17.10
CA GLY A 138 -2.14 -14.68 -18.55
C GLY A 138 -3.24 -13.97 -19.35
N TYR A 139 -4.48 -13.99 -18.85
CA TYR A 139 -5.61 -13.30 -19.47
C TYR A 139 -5.38 -11.80 -19.57
N LEU A 140 -5.00 -11.15 -18.46
CA LEU A 140 -4.81 -9.70 -18.40
C LEU A 140 -3.60 -9.22 -19.20
N ILE A 141 -2.55 -10.03 -19.33
CA ILE A 141 -1.40 -9.69 -20.19
C ILE A 141 -1.82 -9.80 -21.67
N ALA A 142 -2.68 -10.77 -22.03
CA ALA A 142 -3.10 -10.99 -23.42
C ALA A 142 -4.20 -10.03 -23.90
N TYR A 143 -5.06 -9.57 -22.99
CA TYR A 143 -6.23 -8.77 -23.32
C TYR A 143 -5.87 -7.48 -24.08
N LYS A 144 -6.50 -7.31 -25.26
CA LYS A 144 -6.36 -6.15 -26.16
C LYS A 144 -4.91 -5.68 -26.33
N ASP A 145 -4.02 -6.58 -26.74
CA ASP A 145 -2.60 -6.30 -26.98
C ASP A 145 -1.90 -5.71 -25.74
N SER A 146 -2.11 -6.35 -24.59
CA SER A 146 -1.55 -5.93 -23.29
C SER A 146 -2.03 -4.56 -22.84
N GLN A 147 -3.30 -4.23 -23.09
CA GLN A 147 -3.88 -2.91 -22.77
C GLN A 147 -3.68 -2.51 -21.30
N LEU A 148 -3.78 -3.46 -20.36
CA LEU A 148 -3.54 -3.18 -18.94
C LEU A 148 -2.10 -2.72 -18.70
N ILE A 149 -1.09 -3.43 -19.24
CA ILE A 149 0.32 -3.07 -19.10
C ILE A 149 0.60 -1.70 -19.72
N VAL A 150 0.06 -1.45 -20.92
CA VAL A 150 0.20 -0.15 -21.62
C VAL A 150 -0.39 0.99 -20.79
N SER A 151 -1.60 0.81 -20.25
CA SER A 151 -2.26 1.80 -19.39
C SER A 151 -1.50 2.00 -18.08
N SER A 152 -1.07 0.92 -17.41
CA SER A 152 -0.30 0.97 -16.17
C SER A 152 1.03 1.70 -16.35
N ALA A 153 1.77 1.43 -17.42
CA ALA A 153 3.04 2.11 -17.68
C ALA A 153 2.85 3.63 -17.90
N ARG A 154 1.80 4.00 -18.64
CA ARG A 154 1.45 5.41 -18.85
C ARG A 154 0.99 6.08 -17.55
N ALA A 155 0.17 5.40 -16.76
CA ALA A 155 -0.31 5.88 -15.46
C ALA A 155 0.86 6.18 -14.52
N LEU A 156 1.84 5.26 -14.43
CA LEU A 156 3.01 5.44 -13.58
C LEU A 156 3.84 6.65 -14.02
N ARG A 157 4.01 6.85 -15.33
CA ARG A 157 4.71 8.00 -15.89
C ARG A 157 4.03 9.32 -15.54
N TYR A 158 2.69 9.40 -15.69
CA TYR A 158 1.95 10.60 -15.27
C TYR A 158 2.08 10.84 -13.78
N CYS A 159 1.94 9.79 -12.96
CA CYS A 159 2.06 9.93 -11.52
C CYS A 159 3.46 10.38 -11.09
N GLU A 160 4.53 9.90 -11.74
CA GLU A 160 5.91 10.33 -11.51
C GLU A 160 6.11 11.82 -11.75
N ASP A 161 5.48 12.38 -12.79
CA ASP A 161 5.56 13.81 -13.09
C ASP A 161 4.69 14.64 -12.12
N MET A 162 3.49 14.15 -11.83
CA MET A 162 2.53 14.80 -10.93
C MET A 162 3.02 14.84 -9.47
N ILE A 163 3.66 13.79 -8.96
CA ILE A 163 4.10 13.74 -7.55
C ILE A 163 5.16 14.81 -7.24
N GLN A 164 5.94 15.23 -8.23
CA GLN A 164 6.88 16.35 -8.09
C GLN A 164 6.14 17.68 -7.89
N ARG A 165 4.99 17.84 -8.56
CA ARG A 165 4.19 19.07 -8.61
C ARG A 165 3.21 19.16 -7.43
N TYR A 166 2.67 18.04 -6.97
CA TYR A 166 1.71 17.93 -5.86
C TYR A 166 2.32 17.38 -4.57
N SER A 167 3.65 17.46 -4.43
CA SER A 167 4.40 16.95 -3.28
C SER A 167 3.84 17.41 -1.94
N ARG A 168 3.57 16.45 -1.06
CA ARG A 168 3.13 16.70 0.32
C ARG A 168 4.30 17.00 1.26
N ALA A 169 5.48 16.46 0.97
CA ALA A 169 6.67 16.63 1.80
C ALA A 169 7.24 18.05 1.73
N LEU A 170 7.14 18.73 0.58
CA LEU A 170 7.68 20.08 0.39
C LEU A 170 6.73 21.17 0.91
N ASN A 171 5.42 20.96 0.80
CA ASN A 171 4.41 21.95 1.19
C ASN A 171 4.27 22.17 2.70
N ASN A 172 4.73 21.22 3.54
CA ASN A 172 4.77 21.42 5.00
C ASN A 172 5.98 22.24 5.47
N SER A 173 6.97 22.48 4.61
CA SER A 173 8.20 23.23 4.97
C SER A 173 8.16 24.72 4.61
N SER A 174 7.19 25.15 3.79
CA SER A 174 7.05 26.55 3.38
C SER A 174 6.06 27.32 4.26
N VAL A 175 6.40 27.48 5.54
CA VAL A 175 5.94 28.68 6.27
C VAL A 175 6.86 29.82 5.83
N SER A 176 6.46 30.53 4.78
CA SER A 176 7.06 31.80 4.41
C SER A 176 5.96 32.78 4.06
N SER A 177 5.56 33.54 5.09
CA SER A 177 5.45 34.99 5.03
C SER A 177 4.93 35.60 3.72
N SER A 178 3.62 35.60 3.50
CA SER A 178 2.89 36.78 3.01
C SER A 178 1.40 36.58 3.28
N GLY A 179 0.77 37.57 3.90
CA GLY A 179 -0.63 37.51 4.30
C GLY A 179 -1.59 37.40 3.11
N ALA A 180 -2.14 36.21 2.92
CA ALA A 180 -3.46 36.00 2.37
C ALA A 180 -3.99 34.71 3.02
N THR A 181 -5.06 34.84 3.79
CA THR A 181 -5.82 33.69 4.30
C THR A 181 -6.33 32.88 3.09
N LEU A 182 -5.61 31.82 2.72
CA LEU A 182 -6.05 30.88 1.69
C LEU A 182 -6.73 29.68 2.36
N PRO A 183 -7.85 29.21 1.79
CA PRO A 183 -8.73 28.21 2.39
C PRO A 183 -8.01 26.86 2.49
N HIS A 184 -8.37 26.04 3.48
CA HIS A 184 -7.90 24.66 3.63
C HIS A 184 -7.70 23.97 2.27
N CYS A 185 -6.45 23.70 1.93
CA CYS A 185 -5.98 23.63 0.54
C CYS A 185 -6.20 22.24 -0.12
N SER A 186 -6.95 22.22 -1.23
CA SER A 186 -7.31 21.06 -2.09
C SER A 186 -6.13 20.25 -2.67
N PHE A 187 -4.88 20.65 -2.43
CA PHE A 187 -3.68 19.98 -2.96
C PHE A 187 -3.35 18.66 -2.24
N SER A 188 -3.75 18.50 -0.97
CA SER A 188 -3.51 17.28 -0.20
C SER A 188 -4.18 16.04 -0.81
N ASN A 189 -5.38 16.20 -1.39
CA ASN A 189 -6.15 15.11 -1.98
C ASN A 189 -5.54 14.62 -3.29
N VAL A 190 -5.04 15.54 -4.14
CA VAL A 190 -4.36 15.17 -5.39
C VAL A 190 -3.09 14.37 -5.10
N GLY A 191 -2.25 14.85 -4.17
CA GLY A 191 -1.05 14.12 -3.76
C GLY A 191 -1.36 12.72 -3.23
N LYS A 192 -2.49 12.53 -2.51
CA LYS A 192 -2.95 11.20 -2.05
C LYS A 192 -3.25 10.30 -3.22
N ALA A 193 -4.11 10.80 -4.10
CA ALA A 193 -4.64 10.03 -5.20
C ALA A 193 -3.52 9.60 -6.15
N VAL A 194 -2.51 10.47 -6.36
CA VAL A 194 -1.30 10.12 -7.13
C VAL A 194 -0.54 8.99 -6.45
N GLU A 195 -0.25 9.12 -5.15
CA GLU A 195 0.52 8.11 -4.41
C GLU A 195 -0.19 6.75 -4.35
N ASP A 196 -1.49 6.74 -4.06
CA ASP A 196 -2.31 5.54 -3.99
C ASP A 196 -2.44 4.88 -5.37
N CYS A 197 -2.60 5.67 -6.44
CA CYS A 197 -2.57 5.17 -7.81
C CYS A 197 -1.20 4.57 -8.17
N MET A 198 -0.07 5.19 -7.78
CA MET A 198 1.27 4.62 -8.02
C MET A 198 1.42 3.25 -7.36
N ARG A 199 1.02 3.12 -6.08
CA ARG A 199 1.10 1.84 -5.36
C ARG A 199 0.25 0.77 -6.05
N ALA A 200 -0.96 1.10 -6.47
CA ALA A 200 -1.84 0.17 -7.18
C ALA A 200 -1.26 -0.26 -8.55
N VAL A 201 -0.68 0.69 -9.32
CA VAL A 201 -0.02 0.38 -10.60
C VAL A 201 1.16 -0.57 -10.39
N ILE A 202 2.05 -0.28 -9.44
CA ILE A 202 3.23 -1.10 -9.14
C ILE A 202 2.79 -2.50 -8.71
N GLY A 203 1.78 -2.59 -7.84
CA GLY A 203 1.22 -3.86 -7.37
C GLY A 203 0.69 -4.77 -8.49
N VAL A 204 -0.06 -4.21 -9.44
CA VAL A 204 -0.50 -4.95 -10.64
C VAL A 204 0.70 -5.38 -11.49
N LEU A 205 1.64 -4.48 -11.78
CA LEU A 205 2.81 -4.81 -12.60
C LEU A 205 3.66 -5.91 -11.97
N LEU A 206 3.84 -5.90 -10.64
CA LEU A 206 4.50 -7.00 -9.93
C LEU A 206 3.78 -8.33 -10.16
N ASN A 207 2.46 -8.38 -9.95
CA ASN A 207 1.70 -9.62 -10.15
C ASN A 207 1.76 -10.14 -11.59
N LEU A 208 1.82 -9.24 -12.58
CA LEU A 208 1.88 -9.63 -14.00
C LEU A 208 3.29 -10.02 -14.46
N THR A 209 4.34 -9.63 -13.73
CA THR A 209 5.74 -9.91 -14.09
C THR A 209 6.35 -11.01 -13.24
N HIS A 210 5.80 -11.25 -12.04
CA HIS A 210 6.21 -12.32 -11.16
C HIS A 210 5.90 -13.70 -11.76
N ASP A 211 6.92 -14.55 -11.91
CA ASP A 211 6.84 -15.88 -12.52
C ASP A 211 6.18 -15.92 -13.92
N ASN A 212 6.12 -14.77 -14.62
CA ASN A 212 5.56 -14.66 -15.95
C ASN A 212 6.51 -13.89 -16.88
N GLU A 213 7.36 -14.65 -17.59
CA GLU A 213 8.36 -14.08 -18.51
C GLU A 213 7.73 -13.23 -19.62
N TRP A 214 6.54 -13.61 -20.10
CA TRP A 214 5.86 -12.86 -21.14
C TRP A 214 5.35 -11.51 -20.63
N GLY A 215 4.76 -11.49 -19.42
CA GLY A 215 4.37 -10.27 -18.74
C GLY A 215 5.57 -9.36 -18.43
N SER A 216 6.70 -9.93 -17.98
CA SER A 216 7.96 -9.20 -17.79
C SER A 216 8.47 -8.57 -19.08
N THR A 217 8.49 -9.33 -20.18
CA THR A 217 8.89 -8.84 -21.51
C THR A 217 7.98 -7.69 -21.98
N LYS A 218 6.66 -7.89 -21.94
CA LYS A 218 5.68 -6.87 -22.38
C LYS A 218 5.74 -5.60 -21.54
N THR A 219 6.01 -5.74 -20.25
CA THR A 219 6.21 -4.62 -19.33
C THR A 219 7.51 -3.88 -19.68
N GLY A 220 8.62 -4.61 -19.88
CA GLY A 220 9.90 -4.02 -20.26
C GLY A 220 9.92 -3.33 -21.64
N GLU A 221 9.07 -3.76 -22.56
CA GLU A 221 8.87 -3.12 -23.88
C GLU A 221 8.21 -1.74 -23.79
N GLN A 222 7.55 -1.42 -22.67
CA GLN A 222 6.89 -0.12 -22.52
C GLN A 222 7.91 1.01 -22.45
N GLU A 223 7.72 1.99 -23.33
CA GLU A 223 8.61 3.15 -23.45
C GLU A 223 8.82 3.82 -22.07
N GLN A 224 10.07 4.14 -21.74
CA GLN A 224 10.48 4.78 -20.48
C GLN A 224 10.11 4.05 -19.17
N LEU A 225 9.43 2.91 -19.18
CA LEU A 225 8.91 2.31 -17.95
C LEU A 225 10.03 1.93 -16.96
N ILE A 226 11.13 1.36 -17.46
CA ILE A 226 12.29 1.00 -16.63
C ILE A 226 12.89 2.24 -15.96
N VAL A 227 12.97 3.35 -16.70
CA VAL A 227 13.48 4.63 -16.19
C VAL A 227 12.53 5.20 -15.14
N THR A 228 11.23 5.20 -15.42
CA THR A 228 10.18 5.63 -14.48
C THR A 228 10.20 4.78 -13.21
N ALA A 229 10.33 3.45 -13.31
CA ALA A 229 10.44 2.55 -12.16
C ALA A 229 11.68 2.88 -11.31
N LEU A 230 12.83 3.12 -11.95
CA LEU A 230 14.05 3.55 -11.25
C LEU A 230 13.87 4.91 -10.56
N ASN A 231 13.19 5.86 -11.21
CA ASN A 231 12.87 7.15 -10.60
C ASN A 231 11.89 7.00 -9.43
N CYS A 232 10.99 6.02 -9.47
CA CYS A 232 10.11 5.69 -8.34
C CYS A 232 10.89 5.21 -7.11
N VAL A 233 12.04 4.55 -7.30
CA VAL A 233 12.94 4.18 -6.18
C VAL A 233 13.81 5.37 -5.74
N LEU A 234 14.42 6.08 -6.68
CA LEU A 234 15.50 7.03 -6.41
C LEU A 234 15.04 8.47 -6.15
N ARG A 235 13.97 8.91 -6.82
CA ARG A 235 13.52 10.32 -6.84
C ARG A 235 12.21 10.53 -6.09
N VAL A 236 11.19 9.73 -6.41
CA VAL A 236 9.83 9.87 -5.87
C VAL A 236 9.77 9.92 -4.33
N PRO A 237 10.54 9.13 -3.57
CA PRO A 237 10.48 9.16 -2.10
C PRO A 237 10.82 10.53 -1.50
N ARG A 238 11.54 11.40 -2.23
CA ARG A 238 11.84 12.77 -1.76
C ARG A 238 10.59 13.66 -1.66
N TYR A 239 9.52 13.30 -2.38
CA TYR A 239 8.27 14.05 -2.44
C TYR A 239 7.16 13.46 -1.55
N ILE A 240 7.43 12.30 -0.94
CA ILE A 240 6.49 11.55 -0.10
C ILE A 240 6.84 11.76 1.39
N PRO A 241 5.84 11.85 2.29
CA PRO A 241 6.04 11.86 3.73
C PRO A 241 6.92 10.70 4.21
N GLN A 242 7.75 10.93 5.23
CA GLN A 242 8.77 9.96 5.65
C GLN A 242 8.21 8.57 5.93
N GLU A 243 7.04 8.49 6.58
CA GLU A 243 6.35 7.25 6.95
C GLU A 243 5.95 6.37 5.75
N GLN A 244 5.76 6.96 4.56
CA GLN A 244 5.31 6.25 3.35
C GLN A 244 6.46 5.96 2.36
N ARG A 245 7.67 6.47 2.63
CA ARG A 245 8.82 6.30 1.73
C ARG A 245 9.28 4.86 1.67
N PHE A 246 9.21 4.15 2.79
CA PHE A 246 9.57 2.75 2.88
C PHE A 246 8.67 1.92 1.97
N ASP A 247 7.36 2.07 2.10
CA ASP A 247 6.38 1.33 1.30
C ASP A 247 6.60 1.54 -0.19
N VAL A 248 6.81 2.77 -0.67
CA VAL A 248 7.04 3.00 -2.11
C VAL A 248 8.35 2.40 -2.59
N ARG A 249 9.43 2.49 -1.81
CA ARG A 249 10.71 1.88 -2.18
C ARG A 249 10.62 0.37 -2.20
N VAL A 250 9.99 -0.21 -1.18
CA VAL A 250 9.89 -1.65 -1.01
C VAL A 250 8.85 -2.25 -1.94
N LEU A 251 7.75 -1.57 -2.27
CA LEU A 251 6.81 -2.02 -3.30
C LEU A 251 7.46 -2.17 -4.68
N LEU A 252 8.56 -1.48 -4.97
CA LEU A 252 9.32 -1.72 -6.21
C LEU A 252 10.26 -2.93 -6.14
N PHE A 253 10.54 -3.41 -4.92
CA PHE A 253 11.50 -4.46 -4.67
C PHE A 253 10.90 -5.75 -4.09
N LEU A 254 9.68 -5.71 -3.55
CA LEU A 254 9.01 -6.83 -2.90
C LEU A 254 7.83 -7.37 -3.70
N GLU A 255 7.87 -8.69 -3.88
CA GLU A 255 6.71 -9.56 -3.91
C GLU A 255 5.91 -9.34 -2.60
N ARG A 256 4.66 -8.90 -2.74
CA ARG A 256 3.87 -8.23 -1.70
C ARG A 256 3.79 -8.95 -0.34
N GLU A 257 3.61 -8.14 0.71
CA GLU A 257 2.46 -8.05 1.64
C GLU A 257 1.60 -9.32 1.86
N ALA A 258 1.29 -10.10 0.81
CA ALA A 258 0.65 -11.40 0.88
C ALA A 258 1.37 -12.44 1.76
N ALA A 259 2.70 -12.31 1.95
CA ALA A 259 3.49 -13.15 2.85
C ALA A 259 3.52 -12.59 4.30
N ALA A 260 3.50 -11.26 4.48
CA ALA A 260 3.35 -10.62 5.78
C ALA A 260 1.96 -10.87 6.38
N ILE A 261 0.89 -10.77 5.57
CA ILE A 261 -0.49 -11.12 5.96
C ILE A 261 -0.62 -12.63 6.26
N LEU A 262 0.19 -13.49 5.62
CA LEU A 262 0.25 -14.94 5.92
C LEU A 262 0.96 -15.21 7.26
N ALA A 263 1.94 -14.39 7.62
CA ALA A 263 2.58 -14.41 8.92
C ALA A 263 1.61 -13.90 10.00
N GLU A 264 0.91 -12.78 9.78
CA GLU A 264 -0.10 -12.21 10.68
C GLU A 264 -1.29 -13.15 10.91
N ALA A 265 -1.82 -13.79 9.86
CA ALA A 265 -2.88 -14.81 9.99
C ALA A 265 -2.42 -16.07 10.75
N LYS A 266 -1.12 -16.34 10.80
CA LYS A 266 -0.53 -17.39 11.65
C LYS A 266 -0.40 -16.95 13.11
N THR A 267 -0.13 -15.66 13.37
CA THR A 267 -0.04 -15.11 14.73
C THR A 267 -1.40 -14.93 15.38
N ASP A 268 -2.46 -14.58 14.62
CA ASP A 268 -3.82 -14.47 15.18
C ASP A 268 -4.38 -15.80 15.71
N ASN A 269 -3.96 -16.92 15.12
CA ASN A 269 -4.28 -18.27 15.63
C ASN A 269 -3.44 -18.69 16.85
N LEU A 270 -2.39 -17.92 17.19
CA LEU A 270 -1.51 -18.17 18.35
C LEU A 270 -1.76 -17.19 19.51
N ILE A 271 -2.35 -16.02 19.25
CA ILE A 271 -2.66 -14.99 20.26
C ILE A 271 -4.01 -15.24 20.95
N SER A 272 -4.85 -16.17 20.46
CA SER A 272 -6.07 -16.58 21.15
C SER A 272 -5.85 -17.30 22.49
N GLU A 273 -4.60 -17.60 22.87
CA GLU A 273 -4.25 -18.24 24.15
C GLU A 273 -3.29 -17.41 25.03
N ALA A 274 -3.26 -16.08 24.91
CA ALA A 274 -2.60 -15.23 25.90
C ALA A 274 -3.58 -14.79 27.03
N PRO A 275 -3.23 -14.94 28.33
CA PRO A 275 -4.11 -14.61 29.44
C PRO A 275 -4.45 -13.12 29.48
N LYS A 276 -5.72 -12.79 29.77
CA LYS A 276 -6.15 -11.41 30.05
C LYS A 276 -5.24 -10.79 31.10
N PRO A 277 -4.68 -9.58 30.90
CA PRO A 277 -3.99 -8.87 31.96
C PRO A 277 -4.98 -8.60 33.10
N ALA A 278 -4.51 -8.85 34.33
CA ALA A 278 -5.27 -8.59 35.53
C ALA A 278 -5.67 -7.11 35.58
N LEU A 279 -6.96 -6.86 35.79
CA LEU A 279 -7.48 -5.54 36.15
C LEU A 279 -6.74 -5.08 37.41
N ASP A 280 -6.17 -3.89 37.32
CA ASP A 280 -5.63 -3.10 38.42
C ASP A 280 -6.60 -3.09 39.61
N GLN A 281 -6.14 -3.54 40.78
CA GLN A 281 -6.88 -3.62 42.04
C GLN A 281 -6.52 -2.44 42.97
N SER A 282 -6.48 -1.21 42.47
CA SER A 282 -6.40 -0.03 43.33
C SER A 282 -7.77 0.65 43.50
N GLY A 283 -8.58 0.16 44.44
CA GLY A 283 -9.77 0.87 44.96
C GLY A 283 -10.93 -0.03 45.37
N GLU A 284 -11.25 -0.07 46.67
CA GLU A 284 -12.45 -0.76 47.19
C GLU A 284 -13.67 0.16 47.21
N TRP A 285 -14.79 -0.34 46.70
CA TRP A 285 -16.11 0.26 46.90
C TRP A 285 -16.70 -0.26 48.20
N GLN A 286 -16.98 0.64 49.16
CA GLN A 286 -17.72 0.29 50.38
C GLN A 286 -19.14 0.87 50.32
N GLU A 287 -20.13 -0.01 50.34
CA GLU A 287 -21.54 0.35 50.26
C GLU A 287 -22.13 0.41 51.68
N THR A 288 -22.36 1.61 52.19
CA THR A 288 -23.17 1.84 53.40
C THR A 288 -24.40 2.65 53.02
N SER A 289 -25.53 1.96 52.90
CA SER A 289 -26.89 2.51 52.98
C SER A 289 -27.18 3.81 52.18
N GLY A 290 -26.95 3.80 50.87
CA GLY A 290 -27.74 4.62 49.94
C GLY A 290 -27.13 5.89 49.33
N GLU A 291 -25.84 6.20 49.51
CA GLU A 291 -25.13 7.21 48.70
C GLU A 291 -23.70 6.73 48.37
N ILE A 292 -23.33 6.76 47.08
CA ILE A 292 -22.02 6.33 46.58
C ILE A 292 -21.08 7.54 46.54
N GLN A 293 -20.01 7.53 47.35
CA GLN A 293 -18.96 8.55 47.32
C GLN A 293 -17.60 7.92 47.04
N TRP A 294 -16.92 8.42 46.01
CA TRP A 294 -15.52 8.08 45.72
C TRP A 294 -14.59 8.80 46.69
N VAL A 295 -13.67 8.07 47.33
CA VAL A 295 -12.56 8.67 48.09
C VAL A 295 -11.25 8.23 47.46
N ALA A 296 -10.56 9.16 46.81
CA ALA A 296 -9.20 8.93 46.31
C ALA A 296 -8.21 9.02 47.47
N SER A 297 -7.31 8.05 47.58
CA SER A 297 -6.21 8.08 48.54
C SER A 297 -5.27 9.24 48.21
N GLU A 298 -5.22 10.26 49.08
CA GLU A 298 -4.25 11.34 48.97
C GLU A 298 -2.83 10.77 49.07
N THR A 299 -2.08 10.86 47.98
CA THR A 299 -0.63 10.64 47.99
C THR A 299 0.03 11.99 47.76
N ASN A 300 0.97 12.32 48.67
CA ASN A 300 1.63 13.62 48.81
C ASN A 300 2.25 14.17 47.51
N ASN A 301 2.31 15.51 47.45
CA ASN A 301 2.92 16.33 46.40
C ASN A 301 4.43 16.06 46.19
N ASP A 302 4.78 15.07 45.38
CA ASP A 302 6.07 15.00 44.64
C ASP A 302 5.90 14.60 43.16
N SER A 303 4.66 14.57 42.67
CA SER A 303 4.26 13.94 41.40
C SER A 303 4.54 14.74 40.11
N GLN A 304 5.24 15.89 40.18
CA GLN A 304 5.56 16.70 39.00
C GLN A 304 6.98 16.48 38.47
N ALA A 305 7.91 16.02 39.32
CA ALA A 305 9.27 15.66 38.88
C ALA A 305 9.29 14.26 38.28
N GLU A 306 8.67 13.28 38.96
CA GLU A 306 8.57 11.89 38.47
C GLU A 306 7.76 11.79 37.17
N LYS A 307 6.66 12.53 37.01
CA LYS A 307 5.91 12.55 35.73
C LYS A 307 6.71 13.16 34.57
N LYS A 308 7.58 14.13 34.84
CA LYS A 308 8.43 14.73 33.81
C LYS A 308 9.57 13.81 33.42
N GLU A 309 10.15 13.10 34.39
CA GLU A 309 11.17 12.08 34.13
C GLU A 309 10.59 10.88 33.38
N GLU A 310 9.39 10.40 33.74
CA GLU A 310 8.67 9.37 32.97
C GLU A 310 8.30 9.83 31.55
N GLU A 311 7.83 11.08 31.37
CA GLU A 311 7.54 11.65 30.05
C GLU A 311 8.82 11.82 29.20
N ASP A 312 9.94 12.27 29.80
CA ASP A 312 11.23 12.40 29.10
C ASP A 312 11.83 11.03 28.74
N GLU A 313 11.68 10.02 29.59
CA GLU A 313 12.08 8.63 29.30
C GLU A 313 11.20 8.00 28.20
N GLU A 314 9.89 8.24 28.21
CA GLU A 314 8.96 7.78 27.17
C GLU A 314 9.26 8.46 25.82
N LEU A 315 9.63 9.75 25.83
CA LEU A 315 10.06 10.47 24.64
C LEU A 315 11.38 9.92 24.07
N ASP A 316 12.34 9.56 24.93
CA ASP A 316 13.62 8.99 24.49
C ASP A 316 13.48 7.54 24.00
N LEU A 317 12.60 6.74 24.62
CA LEU A 317 12.24 5.42 24.11
C LEU A 317 11.57 5.51 22.74
N ASN A 318 10.62 6.43 22.56
CA ASN A 318 9.95 6.63 21.27
C ASN A 318 10.94 7.08 20.18
N LYS A 319 11.89 7.97 20.49
CA LYS A 319 12.96 8.35 19.55
C LYS A 319 13.86 7.16 19.20
N ALA A 320 14.24 6.34 20.18
CA ALA A 320 15.04 5.15 19.96
C ALA A 320 14.30 4.13 19.07
N LEU A 321 13.00 3.96 19.29
CA LEU A 321 12.14 3.06 18.50
C LEU A 321 11.99 3.54 17.06
N GLN A 322 11.77 4.85 16.85
CA GLN A 322 11.76 5.45 15.51
C GLN A 322 13.10 5.32 14.80
N HIS A 323 14.22 5.51 15.51
CA HIS A 323 15.56 5.34 14.95
C HIS A 323 15.83 3.88 14.57
N ALA A 324 15.41 2.92 15.41
CA ALA A 324 15.51 1.49 15.11
C ALA A 324 14.65 1.09 13.90
N GLY A 325 13.41 1.60 13.82
CA GLY A 325 12.52 1.41 12.67
C GLY A 325 13.16 1.92 11.38
N LYS A 326 13.63 3.17 11.39
CA LYS A 326 14.32 3.76 10.23
C LYS A 326 15.57 2.98 9.81
N HIS A 327 16.37 2.51 10.78
CA HIS A 327 17.54 1.68 10.48
C HIS A 327 17.15 0.36 9.79
N MET A 328 16.05 -0.25 10.22
CA MET A 328 15.51 -1.45 9.58
C MET A 328 15.05 -1.16 8.15
N GLU A 329 14.34 -0.05 7.93
CA GLU A 329 13.90 0.38 6.61
C GLU A 329 15.09 0.59 5.64
N ASP A 330 16.09 1.36 6.08
CA ASP A 330 17.29 1.63 5.29
C ASP A 330 18.08 0.34 4.99
N SER A 331 18.12 -0.61 5.93
CA SER A 331 18.76 -1.91 5.75
C SER A 331 18.05 -2.76 4.70
N ILE A 332 16.71 -2.79 4.71
CA ILE A 332 15.91 -3.54 3.73
C ILE A 332 16.09 -2.95 2.32
N VAL A 333 16.03 -1.62 2.19
CA VAL A 333 16.23 -0.94 0.89
C VAL A 333 17.64 -1.18 0.35
N ALA A 334 18.67 -1.12 1.22
CA ALA A 334 20.03 -1.44 0.85
C ALA A 334 20.18 -2.90 0.39
N SER A 335 19.49 -3.82 1.06
CA SER A 335 19.50 -5.25 0.72
C SER A 335 18.90 -5.52 -0.65
N TYR A 336 17.76 -4.92 -0.97
CA TYR A 336 17.16 -5.07 -2.30
C TYR A 336 17.97 -4.39 -3.42
N THR A 337 18.57 -3.24 -3.12
CA THR A 337 19.49 -2.59 -4.06
C THR A 337 20.70 -3.49 -4.33
N ALA A 338 21.26 -4.09 -3.28
CA ALA A 338 22.36 -5.04 -3.41
C ALA A 338 21.95 -6.30 -4.18
N LEU A 339 20.72 -6.79 -3.98
CA LEU A 339 20.17 -7.94 -4.70
C LEU A 339 20.02 -7.63 -6.19
N LEU A 340 19.45 -6.47 -6.54
CA LEU A 340 19.31 -6.02 -7.92
C LEU A 340 20.67 -5.88 -8.62
N LEU A 341 21.64 -5.21 -7.97
CA LEU A 341 23.00 -5.09 -8.48
C LEU A 341 23.66 -6.47 -8.64
N GLY A 342 23.44 -7.38 -7.69
CA GLY A 342 23.92 -8.76 -7.75
C GLY A 342 23.36 -9.53 -8.94
N CYS A 343 22.07 -9.43 -9.21
CA CYS A 343 21.44 -10.01 -10.40
C CYS A 343 22.02 -9.45 -11.70
N LEU A 344 22.26 -8.13 -11.78
CA LEU A 344 22.89 -7.49 -12.94
C LEU A 344 24.34 -7.95 -13.14
N CYS A 345 25.10 -8.13 -12.05
CA CYS A 345 26.46 -8.66 -12.08
C CYS A 345 26.51 -10.10 -12.59
N GLN A 346 25.62 -10.98 -12.10
CA GLN A 346 25.51 -12.37 -12.57
C GLN A 346 25.27 -12.46 -14.09
N GLY A 347 24.57 -11.48 -14.66
CA GLY A 347 24.28 -11.43 -16.09
C GLY A 347 25.40 -10.87 -16.98
N SER A 348 26.39 -10.15 -16.42
CA SER A 348 27.45 -9.51 -17.23
C SER A 348 28.69 -9.10 -16.42
N GLN A 349 29.86 -9.51 -16.91
CA GLN A 349 31.15 -9.12 -16.31
C GLN A 349 31.42 -7.61 -16.37
N ILE A 350 30.85 -6.90 -17.36
CA ILE A 350 30.96 -5.44 -17.48
C ILE A 350 30.27 -4.74 -16.30
N ASN A 351 29.16 -5.32 -15.82
CA ASN A 351 28.47 -4.79 -14.64
C ASN A 351 29.30 -5.02 -13.39
N VAL A 352 29.98 -6.17 -13.27
CA VAL A 352 30.92 -6.44 -12.16
C VAL A 352 32.01 -5.39 -12.10
N THR A 353 32.66 -5.07 -13.23
CA THR A 353 33.71 -4.04 -13.26
C THR A 353 33.17 -2.67 -12.89
N THR A 354 31.99 -2.31 -13.44
CA THR A 354 31.35 -1.01 -13.16
C THR A 354 30.98 -0.87 -11.69
N VAL A 355 30.38 -1.89 -11.08
CA VAL A 355 30.03 -1.88 -9.66
C VAL A 355 31.29 -1.82 -8.80
N ARG A 356 32.34 -2.57 -9.15
CA ARG A 356 33.63 -2.54 -8.43
C ARG A 356 34.25 -1.15 -8.40
N GLU A 357 34.17 -0.38 -9.48
CA GLU A 357 34.69 0.99 -9.53
C GLU A 357 33.95 1.96 -8.59
N HIS A 358 32.68 1.70 -8.32
CA HIS A 358 31.85 2.53 -7.44
C HIS A 358 31.81 2.04 -5.98
N LEU A 359 32.35 0.85 -5.70
CA LEU A 359 32.44 0.30 -4.35
C LEU A 359 33.67 0.83 -3.60
N PRO A 360 33.55 1.12 -2.29
CA PRO A 360 34.70 1.45 -1.47
C PRO A 360 35.75 0.34 -1.53
N LYS A 361 36.96 0.67 -1.99
CA LYS A 361 38.07 -0.30 -2.18
C LYS A 361 37.77 -1.42 -3.19
N GLY A 362 36.69 -1.33 -3.97
CA GLY A 362 36.24 -2.39 -4.87
C GLY A 362 35.82 -3.67 -4.17
N ASP A 363 35.42 -3.59 -2.89
CA ASP A 363 35.11 -4.75 -2.06
C ASP A 363 33.60 -5.05 -2.06
N PHE A 364 33.23 -6.23 -2.55
CA PHE A 364 31.84 -6.72 -2.57
C PHE A 364 31.36 -7.26 -1.22
N SER A 365 32.25 -7.40 -0.22
CA SER A 365 31.91 -7.90 1.12
C SER A 365 30.76 -7.13 1.77
N ILE A 366 30.71 -5.80 1.56
CA ILE A 366 29.65 -4.95 2.12
C ILE A 366 28.26 -5.34 1.60
N MET A 367 28.16 -5.76 0.34
CA MET A 367 26.91 -6.22 -0.25
C MET A 367 26.56 -7.63 0.22
N THR A 368 27.54 -8.55 0.27
CA THR A 368 27.29 -9.94 0.68
C THR A 368 26.91 -10.03 2.17
N GLU A 369 27.55 -9.25 3.04
CA GLU A 369 27.16 -9.16 4.45
C GLU A 369 25.74 -8.63 4.64
N MET A 370 25.36 -7.60 3.86
CA MET A 370 24.00 -7.07 3.90
C MET A 370 22.98 -8.11 3.43
N LEU A 371 23.24 -8.80 2.32
CA LEU A 371 22.37 -9.85 1.79
C LEU A 371 22.25 -11.06 2.73
N LYS A 372 23.31 -11.43 3.46
CA LYS A 372 23.24 -12.47 4.49
C LYS A 372 22.33 -12.09 5.65
N LYS A 373 22.45 -10.86 6.15
CA LYS A 373 21.55 -10.31 7.19
C LYS A 373 20.11 -10.29 6.69
N PHE A 374 19.92 -9.86 5.45
CA PHE A 374 18.61 -9.84 4.80
C PHE A 374 17.98 -11.22 4.64
N LEU A 375 18.75 -12.21 4.19
CA LEU A 375 18.27 -13.59 4.09
C LEU A 375 17.87 -14.14 5.47
N SER A 376 18.67 -13.87 6.51
CA SER A 376 18.31 -14.23 7.89
C SER A 376 17.03 -13.55 8.35
N PHE A 377 16.84 -12.28 8.02
CA PHE A 377 15.63 -11.52 8.35
C PHE A 377 14.39 -12.08 7.63
N MET A 378 14.49 -12.38 6.33
CA MET A 378 13.37 -12.94 5.56
C MET A 378 12.98 -14.36 6.01
N ASN A 379 13.96 -15.13 6.52
CA ASN A 379 13.68 -16.42 7.16
C ASN A 379 12.92 -16.25 8.48
N LEU A 380 13.27 -15.22 9.26
CA LEU A 380 12.59 -14.91 10.52
C LEU A 380 11.14 -14.49 10.28
N THR A 381 10.88 -13.67 9.26
CA THR A 381 9.53 -13.17 8.94
C THR A 381 8.66 -14.20 8.19
N CYS A 382 9.22 -15.36 7.80
CA CYS A 382 8.56 -16.35 6.94
C CYS A 382 7.99 -15.76 5.64
N ALA A 383 8.52 -14.61 5.20
CA ALA A 383 7.96 -13.86 4.08
C ALA A 383 8.40 -14.40 2.71
N MET A 384 9.29 -15.40 2.66
CA MET A 384 9.91 -15.87 1.42
C MET A 384 9.90 -17.39 1.31
N GLY A 385 9.54 -17.89 0.13
CA GLY A 385 9.59 -19.31 -0.21
C GLY A 385 11.01 -19.84 -0.40
N THR A 386 11.15 -21.17 -0.44
CA THR A 386 12.45 -21.86 -0.56
C THR A 386 13.19 -21.55 -1.87
N THR A 387 12.46 -21.24 -2.95
CA THR A 387 13.04 -20.83 -4.24
C THR A 387 13.70 -19.45 -4.14
N GLY A 388 13.02 -18.49 -3.50
CA GLY A 388 13.56 -17.14 -3.28
C GLY A 388 14.83 -17.17 -2.42
N GLN A 389 14.81 -17.96 -1.34
CA GLN A 389 15.97 -18.15 -0.47
C GLN A 389 17.19 -18.68 -1.26
N LYS A 390 16.99 -19.72 -2.07
CA LYS A 390 18.05 -20.29 -2.92
C LYS A 390 18.58 -19.30 -3.94
N SER A 391 17.70 -18.47 -4.51
CA SER A 391 18.10 -17.43 -5.47
C SER A 391 19.02 -16.40 -4.82
N ILE A 392 18.64 -15.90 -3.64
CA ILE A 392 19.46 -14.94 -2.88
C ILE A 392 20.79 -15.57 -2.47
N SER A 393 20.81 -16.82 -2.00
CA SER A 393 22.06 -17.53 -1.69
C SER A 393 22.97 -17.61 -2.91
N ARG A 394 22.44 -17.91 -4.09
CA ARG A 394 23.23 -17.93 -5.33
C ARG A 394 23.82 -16.56 -5.68
N VAL A 395 23.08 -15.48 -5.44
CA VAL A 395 23.59 -14.11 -5.62
C VAL A 395 24.72 -13.81 -4.64
N ILE A 396 24.57 -14.18 -3.38
CA ILE A 396 25.62 -14.04 -2.36
C ILE A 396 26.87 -14.80 -2.80
N ASP A 397 26.73 -16.09 -3.13
CA ASP A 397 27.84 -16.93 -3.55
C ASP A 397 28.57 -16.33 -4.75
N TYR A 398 27.85 -15.81 -5.74
CA TYR A 398 28.47 -15.18 -6.92
C TYR A 398 29.27 -13.92 -6.54
N LEU A 399 28.70 -13.05 -5.71
CA LEU A 399 29.35 -11.80 -5.30
C LEU A 399 30.56 -12.04 -4.38
N GLU A 400 30.61 -13.15 -3.63
CA GLU A 400 31.79 -13.55 -2.85
C GLU A 400 32.99 -13.94 -3.72
N HIS A 401 32.75 -14.29 -4.99
CA HIS A 401 33.79 -14.63 -5.96
C HIS A 401 34.13 -13.46 -6.91
N CYS A 402 33.48 -12.29 -6.74
CA CYS A 402 33.78 -11.05 -7.44
C CYS A 402 34.77 -10.21 -6.63
#